data_AF-A0A2U8QS16-F1
#
_entry.id   AF-A0A2U8QS16-F1
#
_cell.length_a   1.000
_cell.length_b   1.000
_cell.length_c   1.000
_cell.angle_alpha   90.00
_cell.angle_beta   90.00
_cell.angle_gamma   90.00
#
_symmetry.space_group_name_H-M   'P 1'
#
loop_
_entity.id
_entity.type
_entity.pdbx_description
1 polymer ?
#
loop_
_entity_poly.entity_id
_entity_poly.type
_entity_poly.pdbx_seq_one_letter_code
_entity_poly.pdbx_strand_id
1 'polypeptide(L)' 'MKKALLTFLLTISCTYFSTAQEEVDSLAVFFQQIESSMQYQTGKIEFKNENADIDIPKGYKFLDGEQTQYVLTDLWGI' A
#
# COMPACT_ATOMS: atom_id res chain seq x y z
N MET A 1 -48.53 18.53 -3.68
CA MET A 1 -48.03 17.91 -2.43
C MET A 1 -47.06 16.75 -2.69
N LYS A 2 -47.40 15.73 -3.50
CA LYS A 2 -46.51 14.58 -3.80
C LYS A 2 -45.13 14.95 -4.38
N LYS A 3 -45.06 15.94 -5.28
CA LYS A 3 -43.81 16.41 -5.89
C LYS A 3 -42.90 17.12 -4.88
N ALA A 4 -43.46 17.97 -4.02
CA ALA A 4 -42.72 18.66 -2.96
C ALA A 4 -42.17 17.68 -1.90
N LEU A 5 -42.94 16.63 -1.57
CA LEU A 5 -42.49 15.54 -0.70
C LEU A 5 -41.30 14.78 -1.32
N LEU A 6 -41.36 14.51 -2.62
CA LEU A 6 -40.29 13.83 -3.34
C LEU A 6 -39.01 14.67 -3.39
N THR A 7 -39.13 15.98 -3.62
CA THR A 7 -37.97 16.89 -3.62
C THR A 7 -37.31 16.96 -2.24
N PHE A 8 -38.12 16.98 -1.18
CA PHE A 8 -37.64 17.00 0.20
C PHE A 8 -36.90 15.71 0.58
N LEU A 9 -37.42 14.56 0.15
CA LEU A 9 -36.78 13.25 0.36
C LEU A 9 -35.45 13.12 -0.40
N LEU A 10 -35.38 13.68 -1.62
CA LEU A 10 -34.16 13.70 -2.42
C LEU A 10 -33.07 14.56 -1.76
N THR A 11 -33.41 15.75 -1.26
CA THR A 11 -32.45 16.61 -0.55
C THR A 11 -31.93 15.99 0.74
N ILE A 12 -32.78 15.29 1.48
CA ILE A 12 -32.38 14.56 2.70
C ILE A 12 -31.42 13.42 2.35
N SER A 13 -31.70 12.64 1.31
CA SER A 13 -30.79 11.57 0.87
C SER A 13 -29.43 12.09 0.39
N CYS A 14 -29.40 13.28 -0.23
CA CYS A 14 -28.18 13.90 -0.73
C CYS A 14 -27.28 14.37 0.44
N THR A 15 -27.88 14.88 1.52
CA THR A 15 -27.11 15.33 2.71
C THR A 15 -26.45 14.19 3.49
N TYR A 16 -27.04 12.98 3.50
CA TYR A 16 -26.43 11.83 4.18
C TYR A 16 -25.21 11.27 3.46
N PHE A 17 -25.16 11.39 2.12
CA PHE A 17 -24.02 10.91 1.34
C PHE A 17 -22.74 11.73 1.59
N SER A 18 -22.86 13.03 1.84
CA SER A 18 -21.70 13.91 2.07
C SER A 18 -21.03 13.71 3.43
N THR A 19 -21.74 13.14 4.41
CA THR A 19 -21.21 12.94 5.77
C THR A 19 -20.66 11.53 6.01
N ALA A 20 -20.77 10.64 5.03
CA ALA A 20 -20.21 9.28 5.08
C ALA A 20 -18.75 9.24 4.60
N GLN A 21 -18.01 10.32 4.81
CA GLN A 21 -16.60 10.38 4.43
C GLN A 21 -15.79 9.57 5.45
N GLU A 22 -15.33 8.40 5.01
CA GLU A 22 -14.47 7.51 5.79
C GLU A 22 -13.19 8.27 6.20
N GLU A 23 -12.82 8.20 7.48
CA GLU A 23 -11.59 8.79 7.97
C GLU A 23 -10.40 8.08 7.30
N VAL A 24 -9.65 8.82 6.49
CA VAL A 24 -8.50 8.25 5.76
C VAL A 24 -7.37 8.05 6.76
N ASP A 25 -7.03 6.79 7.03
CA ASP A 25 -5.83 6.43 7.77
C ASP A 25 -4.59 6.80 6.94
N SER A 26 -4.02 7.96 7.25
CA SER A 26 -2.85 8.50 6.54
C SER A 26 -1.61 7.63 6.71
N LEU A 27 -1.49 6.89 7.82
CA LEU A 27 -0.38 5.96 8.03
C LEU A 27 -0.53 4.73 7.15
N ALA A 28 -1.74 4.17 7.06
CA ALA A 28 -2.02 3.05 6.15
C ALA A 28 -1.74 3.44 4.69
N VAL A 29 -2.13 4.64 4.27
CA VAL A 29 -1.84 5.17 2.93
C VAL A 29 -0.33 5.29 2.70
N PHE A 30 0.41 5.82 3.68
CA PHE A 30 1.86 5.95 3.58
C PHE A 30 2.57 4.58 3.43
N PHE A 31 2.21 3.60 4.25
CA PHE A 31 2.76 2.25 4.13
C PHE A 31 2.40 1.59 2.81
N GLN A 32 1.17 1.77 2.32
CA GLN A 32 0.76 1.26 1.02
C GLN A 32 1.59 1.87 -0.11
N GLN A 33 1.89 3.16 -0.05
CA GLN A 33 2.74 3.83 -1.04
C GLN A 33 4.14 3.21 -1.07
N ILE A 34 4.75 3.01 0.09
CA ILE A 34 6.06 2.33 0.21
C ILE A 34 5.97 0.91 -0.35
N GLU A 35 5.04 0.09 0.12
CA GLU A 35 4.91 -1.30 -0.34
C GLU A 35 4.66 -1.40 -1.85
N SER A 36 3.93 -0.44 -2.44
CA SER A 36 3.68 -0.40 -3.88
C SER A 36 4.88 0.04 -4.71
N SER A 37 5.84 0.77 -4.11
CA SER A 37 7.05 1.18 -4.82
C SER A 37 8.12 0.10 -4.84
N MET A 38 8.04 -0.87 -3.91
CA MET A 38 8.99 -1.97 -3.79
C MET A 38 8.85 -3.00 -4.91
N GLN A 39 9.98 -3.36 -5.52
CA GLN A 39 10.11 -4.40 -6.53
C GLN A 39 10.61 -5.69 -5.88
N TYR A 40 9.65 -6.48 -5.40
CA TYR A 40 9.92 -7.78 -4.80
C TYR A 40 10.32 -8.84 -5.84
N GLN A 41 11.34 -9.60 -5.50
CA GLN A 41 11.88 -10.70 -6.30
C GLN A 41 11.63 -12.04 -5.60
N THR A 42 11.66 -13.13 -6.35
CA THR A 42 11.50 -14.51 -5.84
C THR A 42 12.51 -15.41 -6.55
N GLY A 43 12.77 -16.61 -6.01
CA GLY A 43 13.68 -17.55 -6.63
C GLY A 43 15.11 -17.42 -6.09
N LYS A 44 16.11 -17.24 -6.95
CA LYS A 44 17.52 -17.33 -6.56
C LYS A 44 18.17 -15.94 -6.44
N ILE A 45 19.01 -15.77 -5.41
CA ILE A 45 19.93 -14.63 -5.26
C ILE A 45 21.32 -15.09 -5.68
N GLU A 46 21.90 -14.43 -6.68
CA GLU A 46 23.28 -14.67 -7.14
C GLU A 46 24.21 -13.61 -6.56
N PHE A 47 25.20 -14.02 -5.75
CA PHE A 47 26.18 -13.10 -5.19
C PHE A 47 27.35 -12.94 -6.18
N LYS A 48 27.34 -11.83 -6.92
CA LYS A 48 28.30 -11.51 -8.00
C LYS A 48 29.78 -11.71 -7.65
N ASN A 49 30.13 -11.63 -6.36
CA ASN A 49 31.52 -11.65 -5.90
C ASN A 49 31.91 -12.93 -5.14
N GLU A 50 30.99 -13.85 -4.84
CA GLU A 50 31.26 -14.92 -3.86
C GLU A 50 30.99 -16.36 -4.35
N ASN A 51 30.68 -16.59 -5.64
CA ASN A 51 30.34 -17.92 -6.17
C ASN A 51 29.30 -18.65 -5.29
N ALA A 52 28.42 -17.89 -4.67
CA ALA A 52 27.40 -18.37 -3.76
C ALA A 52 26.04 -17.96 -4.29
N ASP A 53 25.09 -18.88 -4.17
CA ASP A 53 23.70 -18.64 -4.51
C ASP A 53 22.83 -19.01 -3.32
N ILE A 54 21.74 -18.26 -3.12
CA ILE A 54 20.70 -18.62 -2.16
C ILE A 54 19.39 -18.86 -2.91
N ASP A 55 18.84 -20.06 -2.77
CA ASP A 55 17.50 -20.39 -3.25
C ASP A 55 16.45 -19.97 -2.22
N ILE A 56 15.58 -19.05 -2.60
CA ILE A 56 14.47 -18.57 -1.78
C ILE A 56 13.28 -19.55 -1.90
N PRO A 57 12.76 -20.08 -0.79
CA PRO A 57 11.65 -21.01 -0.83
C PRO A 57 10.39 -20.40 -1.47
N LYS A 58 9.55 -21.26 -2.04
CA LYS A 58 8.26 -20.84 -2.60
C LYS A 58 7.41 -20.15 -1.53
N GLY A 59 6.76 -19.07 -1.90
CA GLY A 59 5.93 -18.25 -1.00
C GLY A 59 6.69 -17.10 -0.32
N TYR A 60 8.01 -17.03 -0.49
CA TYR A 60 8.82 -15.92 0.00
C TYR A 60 9.26 -15.01 -1.14
N LYS A 61 9.48 -13.74 -0.77
CA LYS A 61 9.94 -12.68 -1.65
C LYS A 61 11.04 -11.88 -0.96
N PHE A 62 11.94 -11.29 -1.73
CA PHE A 62 13.06 -10.50 -1.22
C PHE A 62 13.22 -9.20 -2.01
N LEU A 63 13.93 -8.24 -1.42
CA LEU A 63 14.37 -7.02 -2.09
C LEU A 63 15.83 -7.17 -2.47
N ASP A 64 16.25 -6.52 -3.56
CA ASP A 64 17.68 -6.47 -3.89
C ASP A 64 18.47 -5.61 -2.89
N GLY A 65 19.78 -5.54 -3.08
CA GLY A 65 20.67 -4.80 -2.19
C GLY A 65 20.34 -3.31 -2.12
N GLU A 66 19.96 -2.65 -3.21
CA GLU A 66 19.69 -1.21 -3.22
C GLU A 66 18.41 -0.90 -2.43
N GLN A 67 17.34 -1.64 -2.70
CA GLN A 67 16.07 -1.49 -1.99
C GLN A 67 16.19 -1.91 -0.52
N THR A 68 17.00 -2.93 -0.21
CA THR A 68 17.27 -3.33 1.19
C THR A 68 18.01 -2.23 1.94
N GLN A 69 18.99 -1.57 1.32
CA GLN A 69 19.69 -0.44 1.95
C GLN A 69 18.72 0.71 2.24
N TYR A 70 17.86 1.07 1.28
CA TYR A 70 16.83 2.08 1.50
C TYR A 70 15.93 1.78 2.71
N VAL A 71 15.46 0.53 2.84
CA VAL A 71 14.65 0.13 3.99
C VAL A 71 15.41 0.29 5.31
N LEU A 72 16.66 -0.18 5.36
CA LEU A 72 17.45 -0.16 6.58
C LEU A 72 17.83 1.27 7.00
N THR A 73 18.27 2.10 6.06
CA THR A 73 18.76 3.45 6.38
C THR A 73 17.65 4.48 6.48
N ASP A 74 16.78 4.55 5.47
CA ASP A 74 15.88 5.70 5.31
C ASP A 74 14.53 5.46 5.98
N LEU A 75 14.06 4.20 6.01
CA LEU A 75 12.81 3.84 6.67
C LEU A 75 13.02 3.44 8.13
N TRP A 76 14.06 2.65 8.43
CA TRP A 76 14.32 2.13 9.79
C TRP A 76 15.36 2.93 10.58
N GLY A 77 16.26 3.66 9.90
CA GLY A 77 17.25 4.51 10.57
C GLY A 77 18.42 3.76 11.20
N ILE A 78 18.81 2.62 10.65
CA ILE A 78 19.92 1.76 11.12
C ILE A 78 21.25 2.19 10.49
#